data_AF-C9DF24-F1
#
_entry.id   AF-C9DF24-F1
#
_cell.length_a   1.000
_cell.length_b   1.000
_cell.length_c   1.000
_cell.angle_alpha   90.00
_cell.angle_beta   90.00
_cell.angle_gamma   90.00
#
_symmetry.space_group_name_H-M   'P 1'
#
loop_
_entity.id
_entity.type
_entity.pdbx_description
1 polymer ?
#
loop_
_entity_poly.entity_id
_entity_poly.type
_entity_poly.pdbx_seq_one_letter_code
_entity_poly.pdbx_strand_id
1 'polypeptide(L)' 'NFNFWSGGRDTVNDLTWEDFDVLEPLIEEMFGGEVEDVDLNDFFWFERDTIARWLGYEDYEELMRDRI' A
#
# COMPACT_ATOMS: atom_id res chain seq x y z
N ASN A 1 -8.85 -2.07 -15.36
CA ASN A 1 -7.55 -1.40 -15.20
C ASN A 1 -7.72 -0.28 -14.21
N PHE A 2 -7.29 -0.53 -12.99
CA PHE A 2 -7.20 0.47 -11.95
C PHE A 2 -6.01 1.39 -12.23
N ASN A 3 -6.12 2.68 -11.90
CA ASN A 3 -5.05 3.66 -12.11
C ASN A 3 -4.75 4.40 -10.81
N PHE A 4 -3.53 4.22 -10.31
CA PHE A 4 -3.04 5.01 -9.19
C PHE A 4 -2.80 6.47 -9.57
N TRP A 5 -3.26 7.37 -8.71
CA TRP A 5 -2.99 8.81 -8.71
C TRP A 5 -1.58 9.07 -8.16
N SER A 6 -1.08 10.30 -8.32
CA SER A 6 0.35 10.62 -8.10
C SER A 6 0.95 9.98 -6.85
N GLY A 7 0.48 10.34 -5.65
CA GLY A 7 1.11 9.84 -4.44
C GLY A 7 0.88 8.36 -4.16
N GLY A 8 -0.26 7.81 -4.58
CA GLY A 8 -0.51 6.36 -4.52
C GLY A 8 0.40 5.59 -5.48
N ARG A 9 0.68 6.15 -6.65
CA ARG A 9 1.60 5.57 -7.63
C ARG A 9 3.03 5.57 -7.12
N ASP A 10 3.45 6.64 -6.45
CA ASP A 10 4.77 6.70 -5.83
C ASP A 10 4.93 5.57 -4.81
N THR A 11 3.95 5.38 -3.92
CA THR A 11 3.96 4.27 -2.95
C THR A 11 4.01 2.91 -3.64
N VAL A 12 3.19 2.68 -4.66
CA VAL A 12 3.14 1.42 -5.40
C VAL A 12 4.46 1.10 -6.10
N ASN A 13 5.19 2.12 -6.59
CA ASN A 13 6.49 1.91 -7.22
C ASN A 13 7.58 1.48 -6.23
N ASP A 14 7.37 1.73 -4.94
CA ASP A 14 8.31 1.36 -3.87
C ASP A 14 8.07 -0.07 -3.34
N LEU A 15 6.96 -0.71 -3.75
CA LEU A 15 6.55 -2.05 -3.32
C LEU A 15 6.94 -3.14 -4.32
N THR A 16 7.22 -4.35 -3.81
CA THR A 16 7.45 -5.55 -4.62
C THR A 16 6.17 -6.34 -4.85
N TRP A 17 6.22 -7.35 -5.72
CA TRP A 17 5.08 -8.26 -5.91
C TRP A 17 4.75 -9.05 -4.64
N GLU A 18 5.76 -9.45 -3.88
CA GLU A 18 5.59 -10.13 -2.60
C GLU A 18 4.95 -9.22 -1.53
N ASP A 19 5.20 -7.90 -1.59
CA ASP A 19 4.49 -6.96 -0.72
C ASP A 19 2.98 -6.95 -1.04
N PHE A 20 2.60 -7.01 -2.31
CA PHE A 20 1.18 -7.08 -2.71
C PHE A 20 0.51 -8.38 -2.26
N ASP A 21 1.21 -9.52 -2.28
CA ASP A 21 0.68 -10.80 -1.75
C ASP A 21 0.28 -10.68 -0.26
N VAL A 22 0.94 -9.80 0.50
CA VAL A 22 0.61 -9.51 1.90
C VAL A 22 -0.52 -8.48 2.00
N LEU A 23 -0.44 -7.40 1.22
CA LEU A 23 -1.35 -6.25 1.33
C LEU A 23 -2.75 -6.54 0.80
N GLU A 24 -2.89 -7.22 -0.32
CA GLU A 24 -4.19 -7.48 -0.97
C GLU A 24 -5.26 -8.05 -0.01
N PRO A 25 -5.02 -9.17 0.70
CA PRO A 25 -6.03 -9.71 1.61
C PRO A 25 -6.32 -8.80 2.81
N LEU A 26 -5.34 -8.02 3.28
CA LEU A 26 -5.53 -7.09 4.39
C LEU A 26 -6.36 -5.87 3.98
N ILE A 27 -6.15 -5.38 2.76
CA ILE A 27 -6.96 -4.30 2.16
C ILE A 27 -8.40 -4.78 1.98
N GLU A 28 -8.61 -5.98 1.42
CA GLU A 28 -9.95 -6.56 1.26
C GLU A 28 -10.66 -6.76 2.62
N GLU A 29 -9.95 -7.22 3.65
CA GLU A 29 -10.48 -7.36 5.00
C GLU A 29 -10.86 -5.99 5.61
N MET A 30 -10.00 -4.99 5.44
CA MET A 30 -10.22 -3.65 5.99
C MET A 30 -11.47 -2.96 5.38
N PHE A 31 -11.66 -3.09 4.07
CA PHE A 31 -12.80 -2.48 3.37
C PHE A 31 -14.05 -3.36 3.35
N GLY A 32 -13.95 -4.62 3.75
CA GLY A 32 -15.08 -5.54 3.86
C GLY A 32 -15.62 -6.02 2.51
N GLY A 33 -14.78 -6.11 1.48
CA GLY A 33 -15.17 -6.58 0.15
C GLY A 33 -14.63 -5.70 -0.98
N GLU A 34 -15.48 -5.42 -1.98
CA GLU A 34 -15.10 -4.57 -3.12
C GLU A 34 -14.66 -3.17 -2.63
N VAL A 35 -13.46 -2.76 -3.04
CA VAL A 35 -12.87 -1.47 -2.68
C VAL A 35 -13.14 -0.48 -3.81
N GLU A 36 -13.66 0.69 -3.49
CA GLU A 36 -13.84 1.76 -4.47
C GLU A 36 -12.48 2.32 -4.91
N ASP A 37 -12.38 2.70 -6.18
CA ASP A 37 -11.13 3.18 -6.77
C ASP A 37 -10.54 4.40 -6.01
N VAL A 38 -11.41 5.24 -5.45
CA VAL A 38 -11.01 6.41 -4.65
C VAL A 38 -10.40 5.99 -3.31
N ASP A 39 -11.01 5.02 -2.64
CA ASP A 39 -10.58 4.57 -1.33
C ASP A 39 -9.24 3.84 -1.43
N LEU A 40 -9.07 3.04 -2.50
CA LEU A 40 -7.79 2.39 -2.79
C LEU A 40 -6.70 3.43 -3.10
N ASN A 41 -7.01 4.47 -3.88
CA ASN A 41 -6.06 5.54 -4.17
C ASN A 41 -5.65 6.31 -2.91
N ASP A 42 -6.62 6.70 -2.08
CA ASP A 42 -6.38 7.45 -0.86
C ASP A 42 -5.57 6.63 0.13
N PHE A 43 -5.86 5.32 0.26
CA PHE A 43 -5.08 4.41 1.09
C PHE A 43 -3.60 4.38 0.67
N PHE A 44 -3.32 4.08 -0.60
CA PHE A 44 -1.93 4.03 -1.07
C PHE A 44 -1.24 5.40 -1.04
N TRP A 45 -1.98 6.50 -1.13
CA TRP A 45 -1.40 7.84 -1.05
C TRP A 45 -1.05 8.23 0.39
N PHE A 46 -1.99 8.09 1.33
CA PHE A 46 -1.90 8.73 2.64
C PHE A 46 -1.51 7.76 3.77
N GLU A 47 -1.73 6.45 3.60
CA GLU A 47 -1.57 5.45 4.67
C GLU A 47 -0.24 4.68 4.59
N ARG A 48 0.84 5.37 4.19
CA ARG A 48 2.16 4.77 3.95
C ARG A 48 2.74 4.03 5.16
N ASP A 49 2.63 4.61 6.36
CA ASP A 49 3.10 3.96 7.59
C ASP A 49 2.23 2.76 7.97
N THR A 50 0.95 2.75 7.60
CA THR A 50 0.08 1.59 7.78
C THR A 50 0.51 0.46 6.85
N ILE A 51 0.78 0.77 5.58
CA ILE A 51 1.31 -0.18 4.59
C ILE A 51 2.63 -0.79 5.09
N ALA A 52 3.58 0.03 5.53
CA ALA A 52 4.87 -0.44 6.03
C ALA A 52 4.71 -1.36 7.26
N ARG A 53 3.82 -1.01 8.20
CA ARG A 53 3.53 -1.83 9.37
C ARG A 53 2.90 -3.17 9.03
N TRP A 54 2.04 -3.22 8.03
CA TRP A 54 1.48 -4.49 7.54
C TRP A 54 2.54 -5.39 6.91
N LEU A 55 3.56 -4.79 6.30
CA LEU A 55 4.72 -5.49 5.77
C LEU A 55 5.77 -5.85 6.84
N GLY A 56 5.54 -5.46 8.10
CA GLY A 56 6.39 -5.81 9.24
C GLY A 56 7.48 -4.79 9.60
N TYR A 57 7.45 -3.60 9.02
CA TYR A 57 8.35 -2.48 9.35
C TYR A 57 7.72 -1.56 10.42
N GLU A 58 8.52 -0.73 11.08
CA GLU A 58 8.04 0.26 12.05
C GLU A 58 7.27 1.40 11.37
N ASP A 59 7.80 1.89 10.24
CA ASP A 59 7.24 2.99 9.45
C ASP A 59 7.71 2.95 7.98
N TYR A 60 7.22 3.90 7.16
CA TYR A 60 7.59 3.96 5.75
C TYR A 60 9.06 4.30 5.54
N GLU A 61 9.71 5.05 6.43
CA GLU A 61 11.13 5.34 6.29
C GLU A 61 11.98 4.07 6.44
N GLU A 62 11.63 3.17 7.36
CA GLU A 62 12.31 1.89 7.52
C GLU A 62 12.13 1.00 6.29
N LEU A 63 10.91 0.89 5.77
CA LEU A 63 10.64 0.20 4.51
C LEU A 63 11.56 0.73 3.39
N MET A 64 11.63 2.04 3.21
CA MET A 64 12.46 2.64 2.16
C MET A 64 13.95 2.41 2.34
N ARG A 65 14.45 2.26 3.58
CA ARG A 65 15.86 1.91 3.82
C ARG A 65 16.21 0.50 3.32
N ASP A 66 15.23 -0.40 3.28
CA ASP A 66 15.38 -1.78 2.80
C ASP A 66 15.21 -1.91 1.27
N ARG A 67 14.78 -0.83 0.60
CA ARG A 67 14.59 -0.78 -0.86
C ARG A 67 15.79 -0.18 -1.63
N ILE A 68 16.88 0.18 -0.92
CA ILE A 68 18.11 0.79 -1.47
C ILE A 68 19.17 -0.25 -1.83
#